data_AF-A0A0C9XI31-F1
#
_entry.id   AF-A0A0C9XI31-F1
#
_cell.length_a   1.000
_cell.length_b   1.000
_cell.length_c   1.000
_cell.angle_alpha   90.00
_cell.angle_beta   90.00
_cell.angle_gamma   90.00
#
_symmetry.space_group_name_H-M   'P 1'
#
loop_
_entity.id
_entity.type
_entity.pdbx_description
1 polymer ?
#
loop_
_entity_poly.entity_id
_entity_poly.type
_entity_poly.pdbx_seq_one_letter_code
_entity_poly.pdbx_strand_id
1 'polypeptide(L)'
;MSTLATVEPTSGKAPVLTSGDLTLAVAMDFENAAQDFFVAKTVPTERQVSLILPGIKDIRICDWITADHACISSLAFADFIKELCLNYLQNNWEDQIHNEILTSTLASSHKSFWNWSQKLLSLNCLLCNTSSILDDATLCNHLEAHLNDKLKEKVKHSDTCNDKVFKTWVVAVCVLK
;
A
#
# COMPACT_ATOMS: atom_id res chain seq x y z
N MET A 1 4.06 -8.16 -22.35
CA MET A 1 3.30 -8.40 -21.11
C MET A 1 4.22 -7.97 -20.00
N SER A 2 3.91 -6.88 -19.30
CA SER A 2 4.73 -6.47 -18.16
C SER A 2 4.36 -7.32 -16.96
N THR A 3 5.35 -7.85 -16.26
CA THR A 3 5.14 -8.67 -15.06
C THR A 3 5.18 -7.75 -13.85
N LEU A 4 4.23 -7.88 -12.92
CA LEU A 4 4.26 -7.11 -11.67
C LEU A 4 5.42 -7.60 -10.80
N ALA A 5 6.19 -6.67 -10.20
CA ALA A 5 7.22 -7.02 -9.23
C ALA A 5 6.59 -7.58 -7.94
N THR A 6 7.35 -8.39 -7.19
CA THR A 6 6.94 -8.97 -5.91
C THR A 6 8.11 -8.93 -4.93
N VAL A 7 7.80 -9.06 -3.64
CA VAL A 7 8.79 -9.11 -2.56
C VAL A 7 8.83 -10.51 -1.99
N GLU A 8 9.98 -11.16 -2.07
CA GLU A 8 10.15 -12.48 -1.47
C GLU A 8 10.61 -12.35 -0.02
N PRO A 9 9.93 -13.00 0.94
CA PRO A 9 10.38 -13.06 2.32
C PRO A 9 11.61 -13.97 2.40
N THR A 10 12.71 -13.44 2.91
CA THR A 10 13.93 -14.22 3.11
C THR A 10 14.22 -14.32 4.60
N SER A 11 14.08 -15.53 5.16
CA SER A 11 14.30 -15.80 6.58
C SER A 11 15.73 -15.40 7.00
N GLY A 12 15.84 -14.22 7.61
CA GLY A 12 17.10 -13.65 8.07
C GLY A 12 18.07 -13.22 6.97
N LYS A 13 17.60 -12.92 5.76
CA LYS A 13 18.40 -12.28 4.70
C LYS A 13 17.73 -10.97 4.26
N ALA A 14 18.44 -10.19 3.44
CA ALA A 14 17.87 -8.99 2.83
C ALA A 14 16.68 -9.38 1.93
N PRO A 15 15.62 -8.57 1.88
CA PRO A 15 14.46 -8.83 1.02
C PRO A 15 14.87 -8.85 -0.45
N VAL A 16 14.16 -9.64 -1.24
CA VAL A 16 14.35 -9.68 -2.69
C VAL A 16 13.18 -8.99 -3.38
N LEU A 17 13.47 -7.92 -4.12
CA LEU A 17 12.52 -7.27 -5.01
C LEU A 17 12.70 -7.87 -6.41
N THR A 18 11.75 -8.70 -6.84
CA THR A 18 11.82 -9.37 -8.15
C THR A 18 11.74 -8.36 -9.29
N SER A 19 12.21 -8.74 -10.48
CA SER A 19 12.00 -7.90 -11.67
C SER A 19 10.50 -7.78 -12.00
N GLY A 20 10.12 -6.61 -12.50
CA GLY A 20 8.74 -6.29 -12.86
C GLY A 20 8.40 -4.82 -12.63
N ASP A 21 7.16 -4.45 -12.94
CA ASP A 21 6.67 -3.11 -12.67
C ASP A 21 6.48 -2.89 -11.18
N LEU A 22 7.02 -1.78 -10.69
CA LEU A 22 6.88 -1.36 -9.31
C LEU A 22 5.51 -0.70 -9.11
N THR A 23 4.83 -1.10 -8.06
CA THR A 23 3.63 -0.41 -7.54
C THR A 23 3.91 0.06 -6.13
N LEU A 24 3.12 1.01 -5.64
CA LEU A 24 3.31 1.52 -4.28
C LEU A 24 3.10 0.43 -3.22
N ALA A 25 2.20 -0.53 -3.48
CA ALA A 25 2.01 -1.68 -2.60
C ALA A 25 3.28 -2.55 -2.51
N VAL A 26 3.90 -2.83 -3.66
CA VAL A 26 5.16 -3.59 -3.71
C VAL A 26 6.31 -2.83 -3.07
N ALA A 27 6.37 -1.51 -3.25
CA ALA A 27 7.37 -0.66 -2.61
C ALA A 27 7.22 -0.67 -1.08
N MET A 28 5.99 -0.58 -0.56
CA MET A 28 5.70 -0.69 0.87
C MET A 28 6.02 -2.08 1.42
N ASP A 29 5.70 -3.15 0.69
CA ASP A 29 6.07 -4.51 1.10
C ASP A 29 7.60 -4.67 1.20
N PHE A 30 8.34 -4.07 0.26
CA PHE A 30 9.79 -4.10 0.25
C PHE A 30 10.37 -3.28 1.41
N GLU A 31 9.79 -2.11 1.67
CA GLU A 31 10.16 -1.24 2.78
C GLU A 31 9.98 -1.94 4.13
N ASN A 32 8.81 -2.55 4.35
CA ASN A 32 8.51 -3.32 5.55
C ASN A 32 9.48 -4.50 5.73
N ALA A 33 9.70 -5.28 4.67
CA ALA A 33 10.60 -6.44 4.73
C ALA A 33 12.07 -6.02 4.98
N ALA A 34 12.51 -4.89 4.42
CA ALA A 34 13.84 -4.34 4.69
C ALA A 34 13.95 -3.87 6.14
N GLN A 35 12.93 -3.21 6.67
CA GLN A 35 12.90 -2.78 8.07
C GLN A 35 12.97 -3.96 9.04
N ASP A 36 12.20 -5.02 8.79
CA ASP A 36 12.25 -6.27 9.56
C ASP A 36 13.65 -6.89 9.54
N PHE A 37 14.29 -6.92 8.36
CA PHE A 37 15.67 -7.37 8.22
C PHE A 37 16.65 -6.50 9.02
N PHE A 38 16.52 -5.17 8.96
CA PHE A 38 17.40 -4.25 9.69
C PHE A 38 17.28 -4.44 11.21
N VAL A 39 16.06 -4.60 11.72
CA VAL A 39 15.83 -4.89 13.14
C VAL A 39 16.41 -6.24 13.52
N ALA A 40 16.09 -7.29 12.76
CA ALA A 40 16.54 -8.65 13.04
C ALA A 40 18.06 -8.82 12.99
N LYS A 41 18.76 -8.02 12.19
CA LYS A 41 20.23 -8.06 12.05
C LYS A 41 20.95 -6.93 12.77
N THR A 42 20.22 -6.02 13.42
CA THR A 42 20.79 -4.83 14.08
C THR A 42 21.68 -4.04 13.11
N VAL A 43 21.16 -3.78 11.91
CA VAL A 43 21.90 -3.11 10.84
C VAL A 43 22.07 -1.62 11.19
N PRO A 44 23.30 -1.08 11.19
CA PRO A 44 23.54 0.35 11.35
C PRO A 44 22.91 1.16 10.22
N THR A 45 22.35 2.33 10.53
CA THR A 45 21.63 3.19 9.58
C THR A 45 22.44 3.47 8.31
N GLU A 46 23.73 3.75 8.46
CA GLU A 46 24.67 4.03 7.37
C GLU A 46 24.97 2.83 6.45
N ARG A 47 24.56 1.62 6.83
CA ARG A 47 24.73 0.39 6.02
C ARG A 47 23.42 -0.15 5.46
N GLN A 48 22.28 0.38 5.89
CA GLN A 48 20.95 -0.16 5.55
C GLN A 48 20.76 -0.30 4.03
N VAL A 49 20.91 0.80 3.29
CA VAL A 49 20.72 0.80 1.83
C VAL A 49 21.72 -0.16 1.16
N SER A 50 23.01 -0.03 1.48
CA SER A 50 24.05 -0.89 0.90
C SER A 50 23.80 -2.40 1.03
N LEU A 51 23.15 -2.84 2.11
CA LEU A 51 22.86 -4.25 2.36
C LEU A 51 21.63 -4.78 1.62
N ILE A 52 20.72 -3.91 1.18
CA ILE A 52 19.50 -4.31 0.45
C ILE A 52 19.63 -4.17 -1.06
N LEU A 53 20.56 -3.33 -1.56
CA LEU A 53 20.77 -3.16 -3.02
C LEU A 53 20.96 -4.50 -3.76
N PRO A 54 21.74 -5.49 -3.25
CA PRO A 54 21.87 -6.78 -3.92
C PRO A 54 20.56 -7.58 -4.03
N GLY A 55 19.55 -7.24 -3.23
CA GLY A 55 18.22 -7.84 -3.25
C GLY A 55 17.33 -7.38 -4.40
N ILE A 56 17.67 -6.27 -5.06
CA ILE A 56 16.91 -5.72 -6.19
C ILE A 56 17.31 -6.45 -7.47
N LYS A 57 16.31 -6.96 -8.21
CA LYS A 57 16.54 -7.83 -9.39
C LYS A 57 16.11 -7.23 -10.71
N ASP A 58 15.38 -6.12 -10.71
CA ASP A 58 15.01 -5.46 -11.97
C ASP A 58 16.21 -4.75 -12.59
N ILE A 59 16.57 -5.11 -13.83
CA ILE A 59 17.74 -4.55 -14.51
C ILE A 59 17.65 -3.03 -14.66
N ARG A 60 16.45 -2.48 -14.87
CA ARG A 60 16.26 -1.02 -15.03
C ARG A 60 16.62 -0.28 -13.74
N ILE A 61 16.29 -0.86 -12.59
CA ILE A 61 16.61 -0.32 -11.27
C ILE A 61 18.10 -0.54 -10.97
N CYS A 62 18.64 -1.71 -11.29
CA CYS A 62 20.06 -2.01 -11.13
C CYS A 62 20.96 -1.07 -11.95
N ASP A 63 20.58 -0.71 -13.18
CA ASP A 63 21.34 0.21 -14.03
C ASP A 63 21.38 1.62 -13.44
N TRP A 64 20.24 2.12 -12.91
CA TRP A 64 20.19 3.39 -12.18
C TRP A 64 21.04 3.38 -10.91
N ILE A 65 20.93 2.30 -10.11
CA ILE A 65 21.77 2.10 -8.92
C ILE A 65 23.25 2.10 -9.32
N THR A 66 23.61 1.44 -10.41
CA THR A 66 25.01 1.34 -10.85
C THR A 66 25.55 2.67 -11.36
N ALA A 67 24.72 3.45 -12.05
CA ALA A 67 25.09 4.75 -12.59
C ALA A 67 25.49 5.75 -11.49
N ASP A 68 24.88 5.68 -10.31
CA ASP A 68 25.20 6.55 -9.16
C ASP A 68 25.32 5.79 -7.83
N HIS A 69 26.05 4.66 -7.86
CA HIS A 69 26.11 3.74 -6.72
C HIS A 69 26.63 4.42 -5.45
N ALA A 70 27.61 5.32 -5.57
CA ALA A 70 28.19 6.01 -4.43
C ALA A 70 27.18 6.92 -3.73
N CYS A 71 26.39 7.69 -4.50
CA CYS A 71 25.33 8.51 -3.94
C CYS A 71 24.23 7.64 -3.34
N ILE A 72 23.69 6.70 -4.13
CA ILE A 72 22.54 5.87 -3.75
C ILE A 72 22.84 5.03 -2.51
N SER A 73 24.00 4.39 -2.43
CA SER A 73 24.37 3.57 -1.26
C SER A 73 24.58 4.38 0.03
N SER A 74 24.78 5.69 -0.07
CA SER A 74 24.97 6.61 1.06
C SER A 74 23.67 7.25 1.57
N LEU A 75 22.55 7.07 0.84
CA LEU A 75 21.26 7.63 1.23
C LEU A 75 20.77 7.04 2.55
N ALA A 76 20.03 7.85 3.31
CA ALA A 76 19.18 7.32 4.36
C ALA A 76 18.11 6.41 3.72
N PHE A 77 17.74 5.34 4.41
CA PHE A 77 16.81 4.35 3.85
C PHE A 77 15.48 4.96 3.38
N ALA A 78 14.91 5.89 4.16
CA ALA A 78 13.68 6.58 3.78
C ALA A 78 13.82 7.42 2.49
N ASP A 79 14.99 8.03 2.26
CA ASP A 79 15.24 8.82 1.06
C ASP A 79 15.49 7.93 -0.16
N PHE A 80 16.15 6.78 0.04
CA PHE A 80 16.26 5.75 -0.99
C PHE A 80 14.88 5.24 -1.45
N ILE A 81 13.96 4.95 -0.52
CA ILE A 81 12.59 4.50 -0.88
C ILE A 81 11.84 5.58 -1.65
N LYS A 82 11.97 6.86 -1.26
CA LYS A 82 11.38 7.99 -2.01
C LYS A 82 11.92 8.07 -3.43
N GLU A 83 13.24 7.99 -3.61
CA GLU A 83 13.85 8.03 -4.94
C GLU A 83 13.44 6.82 -5.79
N LEU A 84 13.41 5.63 -5.20
CA LEU A 84 12.94 4.41 -5.87
C LEU A 84 11.50 4.60 -6.37
N CYS A 85 10.60 5.12 -5.53
CA CYS A 85 9.22 5.37 -5.89
C CYS A 85 9.09 6.46 -6.97
N LEU A 86 9.85 7.56 -6.83
CA LEU A 86 9.82 8.68 -7.77
C LEU A 86 10.26 8.26 -9.19
N ASN A 87 11.28 7.40 -9.30
CA ASN A 87 11.84 6.99 -10.58
C ASN A 87 11.08 5.84 -11.25
N TYR A 88 10.42 4.96 -10.48
CA TYR A 88 9.90 3.69 -11.02
C TYR A 88 8.40 3.45 -10.82
N LEU A 89 7.69 4.28 -10.04
CA LEU A 89 6.23 4.26 -10.08
C LEU A 89 5.73 4.90 -11.38
N GLN A 90 4.59 4.43 -11.87
CA GLN A 90 3.93 5.04 -13.02
C GLN A 90 3.48 6.47 -12.68
N ASN A 91 3.65 7.44 -13.59
CA ASN A 91 3.37 8.86 -13.33
C ASN A 91 1.96 9.17 -12.76
N ASN A 92 0.97 8.30 -12.99
CA ASN A 92 -0.40 8.45 -12.53
C ASN A 92 -0.79 7.43 -11.44
N TRP A 93 0.19 6.87 -10.71
CA TRP A 93 -0.07 5.86 -9.68
C TRP A 93 -1.06 6.36 -8.62
N GLU A 94 -0.99 7.63 -8.24
CA GLU A 94 -1.86 8.24 -7.23
C GLU A 94 -3.31 8.29 -7.73
N ASP A 95 -3.50 8.77 -8.96
CA ASP A 95 -4.81 8.78 -9.63
C ASP A 95 -5.38 7.37 -9.81
N GLN A 96 -4.52 6.38 -10.12
CA GLN A 96 -4.96 4.99 -10.26
C GLN A 96 -5.51 4.43 -8.95
N ILE A 97 -4.80 4.62 -7.84
CA ILE A 97 -5.24 4.17 -6.51
C ILE A 97 -6.52 4.90 -6.09
N HIS A 98 -6.56 6.21 -6.27
CA HIS A 98 -7.73 7.01 -5.94
C HIS A 98 -8.96 6.59 -6.77
N ASN A 99 -8.79 6.36 -8.07
CA ASN A 99 -9.86 5.83 -8.92
C ASN A 99 -10.27 4.40 -8.54
N GLU A 100 -9.33 3.54 -8.14
CA GLU A 100 -9.66 2.19 -7.66
C GLU A 100 -10.53 2.25 -6.39
N ILE A 101 -10.23 3.19 -5.48
CA ILE A 101 -11.06 3.44 -4.29
C ILE A 101 -12.46 3.88 -4.73
N LEU A 102 -12.57 4.95 -5.53
CA LEU A 102 -13.84 5.58 -5.90
C LEU A 102 -14.74 4.70 -6.80
N THR A 103 -14.16 3.79 -7.56
CA THR A 103 -14.93 2.86 -8.42
C THR A 103 -15.22 1.53 -7.71
N SER A 104 -14.64 1.30 -6.53
CA SER A 104 -14.88 0.08 -5.75
C SER A 104 -16.30 0.06 -5.20
N THR A 105 -17.02 -1.03 -5.43
CA THR A 105 -18.35 -1.25 -4.86
C THR A 105 -18.43 -2.61 -4.20
N LEU A 106 -19.35 -2.79 -3.24
CA LEU A 106 -19.55 -4.10 -2.62
C LEU A 106 -19.93 -5.16 -3.66
N ALA A 107 -20.76 -4.79 -4.64
CA ALA A 107 -21.20 -5.67 -5.71
C ALA A 107 -20.05 -6.11 -6.63
N SER A 108 -19.20 -5.17 -7.07
CA SER A 108 -18.06 -5.48 -7.94
C SER A 108 -16.92 -6.20 -7.22
N SER A 109 -16.86 -6.11 -5.89
CA SER A 109 -15.79 -6.73 -5.11
C SER A 109 -15.85 -8.26 -5.05
N HIS A 110 -17.03 -8.87 -5.26
CA HIS A 110 -17.33 -10.30 -4.99
C HIS A 110 -16.86 -10.79 -3.61
N LYS A 111 -16.63 -9.87 -2.66
CA LYS A 111 -16.09 -10.12 -1.33
C LYS A 111 -17.15 -9.86 -0.27
N SER A 112 -16.89 -10.33 0.94
CA SER A 112 -17.67 -9.90 2.11
C SER A 112 -17.44 -8.40 2.35
N PHE A 113 -18.45 -7.70 2.90
CA PHE A 113 -18.29 -6.28 3.28
C PHE A 113 -17.02 -6.01 4.12
N TRP A 114 -16.69 -6.90 5.07
CA TRP A 114 -15.45 -6.79 5.84
C TRP A 114 -14.23 -6.77 4.92
N ASN A 115 -14.04 -7.79 4.09
CA ASN A 115 -12.87 -7.89 3.22
C ASN A 115 -12.81 -6.74 2.21
N TRP A 116 -13.95 -6.23 1.76
CA TRP A 116 -14.01 -5.06 0.89
C TRP A 116 -13.60 -3.77 1.63
N SER A 117 -14.11 -3.53 2.84
CA SER A 117 -13.72 -2.39 3.68
C SER A 117 -12.22 -2.39 4.01
N GLN A 118 -11.65 -3.57 4.29
CA GLN A 118 -10.21 -3.70 4.56
C GLN A 118 -9.38 -3.43 3.29
N LYS A 119 -9.86 -3.84 2.11
CA LYS A 119 -9.19 -3.51 0.83
C LYS A 119 -9.18 -1.99 0.60
N LEU A 120 -10.30 -1.31 0.82
CA LEU A 120 -10.40 0.14 0.69
C LEU A 120 -9.47 0.86 1.68
N LEU A 121 -9.42 0.41 2.94
CA LEU A 121 -8.49 0.94 3.92
C LEU A 121 -7.04 0.73 3.48
N SER A 122 -6.67 -0.47 2.99
CA SER A 122 -5.31 -0.73 2.52
C SER A 122 -4.92 0.15 1.33
N LEU A 123 -5.85 0.42 0.40
CA LEU A 123 -5.61 1.33 -0.71
C LEU A 123 -5.44 2.77 -0.21
N ASN A 124 -6.25 3.21 0.74
CA ASN A 124 -6.12 4.55 1.32
C ASN A 124 -4.80 4.73 2.09
N CYS A 125 -4.30 3.68 2.75
CA CYS A 125 -2.97 3.70 3.37
C CYS A 125 -1.85 3.92 2.36
N LEU A 126 -1.99 3.48 1.11
CA LEU A 126 -1.03 3.77 0.04
C LEU A 126 -0.99 5.28 -0.29
N LEU A 127 -2.09 6.00 -0.08
CA LEU A 127 -2.14 7.46 -0.28
C LEU A 127 -1.62 8.24 0.94
N CYS A 128 -1.08 7.55 1.95
CA CYS A 128 -0.53 8.21 3.12
C CYS A 128 0.62 9.15 2.72
N ASN A 129 0.59 10.38 3.24
CA ASN A 129 1.48 11.49 2.89
C ASN A 129 1.24 12.14 1.52
N THR A 130 0.14 11.83 0.83
CA THR A 130 -0.32 12.61 -0.32
C THR A 130 -1.55 13.46 0.01
N SER A 131 -1.87 14.41 -0.86
CA SER A 131 -3.10 15.21 -0.74
C SER A 131 -4.38 14.42 -1.08
N SER A 132 -4.25 13.22 -1.64
CA SER A 132 -5.38 12.39 -2.07
C SER A 132 -5.85 11.39 -1.01
N ILE A 133 -5.24 11.38 0.18
CA ILE A 133 -5.70 10.57 1.31
C ILE A 133 -7.14 10.95 1.68
N LEU A 134 -8.01 9.94 1.82
CA LEU A 134 -9.37 10.13 2.27
C LEU A 134 -9.43 10.03 3.80
N ASP A 135 -10.17 10.94 4.44
CA ASP A 135 -10.44 10.85 5.87
C ASP A 135 -11.47 9.75 6.18
N ASP A 136 -11.57 9.39 7.46
CA ASP A 136 -12.49 8.36 7.94
C ASP A 136 -13.95 8.62 7.53
N ALA A 137 -14.39 9.87 7.59
CA ALA A 137 -15.74 10.26 7.24
C ALA A 137 -16.02 10.04 5.75
N THR A 138 -15.08 10.42 4.88
CA THR A 138 -15.15 10.23 3.43
C THR A 138 -15.14 8.75 3.07
N LEU A 139 -14.29 7.94 3.71
CA LEU A 139 -14.29 6.49 3.53
C LEU A 139 -15.62 5.85 3.98
N CYS A 140 -16.18 6.25 5.12
CA CYS A 140 -17.48 5.77 5.58
C CYS A 140 -18.60 6.14 4.60
N ASN A 141 -18.62 7.39 4.14
CA ASN A 141 -19.61 7.88 3.17
C ASN A 141 -19.51 7.11 1.85
N HIS A 142 -18.28 6.83 1.39
CA HIS A 142 -18.04 6.00 0.21
C HIS A 142 -18.58 4.58 0.39
N LEU A 143 -18.23 3.92 1.50
CA LEU A 143 -18.71 2.58 1.81
C LEU A 143 -20.25 2.54 1.87
N GLU A 144 -20.89 3.50 2.52
CA GLU A 144 -22.35 3.62 2.66
C GLU A 144 -23.05 3.83 1.30
N ALA A 145 -22.48 4.66 0.43
CA ALA A 145 -23.02 4.93 -0.90
C ALA A 145 -23.04 3.66 -1.78
N HIS A 146 -22.01 2.81 -1.64
CA HIS A 146 -21.75 1.65 -2.49
C HIS A 146 -22.05 0.28 -1.83
N LEU A 147 -22.85 0.28 -0.76
CA LEU A 147 -23.47 -0.95 -0.23
C LEU A 147 -24.47 -1.56 -1.22
N ASN A 148 -24.77 -2.84 -1.06
CA ASN A 148 -25.93 -3.46 -1.71
C ASN A 148 -27.23 -3.01 -1.01
N ASP A 149 -28.35 -3.08 -1.73
CA ASP A 149 -29.64 -2.56 -1.25
C ASP A 149 -30.05 -3.14 0.10
N LYS A 150 -29.87 -4.47 0.28
CA LYS A 150 -30.19 -5.17 1.53
C LYS A 150 -29.43 -4.60 2.73
N LEU A 151 -28.12 -4.39 2.60
CA LEU A 151 -27.31 -3.87 3.71
C LEU A 151 -27.56 -2.37 3.91
N LYS A 152 -27.83 -1.63 2.83
CA LYS A 152 -28.16 -0.20 2.85
C LYS A 152 -29.45 0.06 3.63
N GLU A 153 -30.48 -0.75 3.46
CA GLU A 153 -31.72 -0.67 4.27
C GLU A 153 -31.43 -0.91 5.75
N LYS A 154 -30.65 -1.94 6.08
CA LYS A 154 -30.29 -2.23 7.48
C LYS A 154 -29.52 -1.10 8.15
N VAL A 155 -28.57 -0.48 7.44
CA VAL A 155 -27.80 0.66 7.96
C VAL A 155 -28.71 1.86 8.21
N LYS A 156 -29.62 2.19 7.30
CA LYS A 156 -30.60 3.30 7.46
C LYS A 156 -31.52 3.13 8.67
N HIS A 157 -31.85 1.90 9.03
CA HIS A 157 -32.71 1.59 10.18
C HIS A 157 -31.92 1.43 11.49
N SER A 158 -30.61 1.71 11.49
CA SER A 158 -29.74 1.62 12.66
C SER A 158 -29.12 2.98 12.99
N ASP A 159 -28.74 3.20 14.25
CA ASP A 159 -28.01 4.40 14.68
C ASP A 159 -26.58 4.50 14.11
N THR A 160 -26.14 3.45 13.40
CA THR A 160 -24.81 3.33 12.78
C THR A 160 -24.52 4.41 11.76
N CYS A 161 -25.53 5.06 11.17
CA CYS A 161 -25.34 6.11 10.17
C CYS A 161 -24.66 7.39 10.72
N ASN A 162 -24.71 7.59 12.04
CA ASN A 162 -24.13 8.76 12.72
C ASN A 162 -22.66 8.58 13.11
N ASP A 163 -22.15 7.35 13.13
CA ASP A 163 -20.75 7.08 13.41
C ASP A 163 -19.91 7.29 12.14
N LYS A 164 -18.93 8.18 12.22
CA LYS A 164 -18.02 8.49 11.11
C LYS A 164 -16.56 8.20 11.45
N VAL A 165 -16.33 7.43 12.52
CA VAL A 165 -15.03 6.81 12.79
C VAL A 165 -14.99 5.48 12.04
N PHE A 166 -14.03 5.33 11.13
CA PHE A 166 -14.03 4.24 10.14
C PHE A 166 -14.10 2.86 10.81
N LYS A 167 -13.26 2.65 11.82
CA LYS A 167 -13.11 1.35 12.48
C LYS A 167 -14.38 0.93 13.22
N THR A 168 -15.01 1.85 13.96
CA THR A 168 -16.21 1.55 14.74
C THR A 168 -17.42 1.37 13.82
N TRP A 169 -17.53 2.21 12.79
CA TRP A 169 -18.57 2.10 11.78
C TRP A 169 -18.54 0.76 11.03
N VAL A 170 -17.36 0.33 10.54
CA VAL A 170 -17.22 -0.96 9.84
C VAL A 170 -17.62 -2.14 10.72
N VAL A 171 -17.24 -2.12 12.01
CA VAL A 171 -17.64 -3.17 12.96
C VAL A 171 -19.15 -3.20 13.16
N ALA A 172 -19.78 -2.04 13.32
CA ALA A 172 -21.23 -1.93 13.47
C ALA A 172 -21.97 -2.41 12.21
N VAL A 173 -21.52 -2.08 11.00
CA VAL A 173 -22.15 -2.58 9.75
C VAL A 173 -21.94 -4.10 9.59
N CYS A 174 -20.82 -4.64 10.05
CA CYS A 174 -20.56 -6.07 10.02
C CYS A 174 -21.56 -6.89 10.85
N VAL A 175 -22.00 -6.37 12.01
CA VAL A 175 -22.97 -7.07 12.88
C VAL A 175 -24.41 -7.01 12.36
N LEU A 176 -24.70 -6.12 11.41
CA LEU A 176 -26.02 -6.02 10.77
C LEU A 176 -26.26 -7.11 9.71
N LYS A 177 -25.26 -7.89 9.32
CA LYS A 177 -25.38 -8.86 8.22
C LYS A 177 -26.45 -9.93 8.43
#